data_AF-A0A0F8ZQ72-F1
#
_entry.id   AF-A0A0F8ZQ72-F1
#
_cell.length_a   1.000
_cell.length_b   1.000
_cell.length_c   1.000
_cell.angle_alpha   90.00
_cell.angle_beta   90.00
_cell.angle_gamma   90.00
#
_symmetry.space_group_name_H-M   'P 1'
#
loop_
_entity.id
_entity.type
_entity.pdbx_description
1 polymer ?
#
loop_
_entity_poly.entity_id
_entity_poly.type
_entity_poly.pdbx_seq_one_letter_code
_entity_poly.pdbx_strand_id
1 'polypeptide(L)'
;LYMQEVPEANWDAMATTSTITALTSTSVSYTNGATAVEQDELKGGYIVYENAGDAGEVHRILANHPAAASAVGKIYLYLTDVFEIACAIGQSITVTKNPFRDIVILPLATTISSMPVGIPPVIIAASSYGWIQTHGVASALIEGTVVIGQEGRPTESTTAADIGSIAGLDYDEGNERSDEDMGPVCRIIEVAEDTEFGTVFLMLEGLS
;
A
#
# COMPACT_ATOMS: atom_id res chain seq x y z
N LEU A 1 12.81 0.60 -6.18
CA LEU A 1 11.53 0.02 -5.74
C LEU A 1 10.83 1.01 -4.82
N TYR A 2 9.54 1.24 -5.04
CA TYR A 2 8.71 2.10 -4.21
C TYR A 2 7.70 1.25 -3.44
N MET A 3 7.25 1.73 -2.28
CA MET A 3 6.15 1.19 -1.49
C MET A 3 5.01 2.21 -1.37
N GLN A 4 3.83 1.70 -1.01
CA GLN A 4 2.72 2.55 -0.57
C GLN A 4 3.11 3.36 0.68
N GLU A 5 2.41 4.46 0.92
CA GLU A 5 2.50 5.18 2.19
C GLU A 5 2.21 4.24 3.38
N VAL A 6 2.92 4.47 4.49
CA VAL A 6 2.70 3.74 5.75
C VAL A 6 1.27 3.97 6.22
N PRO A 7 0.47 2.90 6.42
CA PRO A 7 -0.89 3.05 6.94
C PRO A 7 -0.89 3.82 8.27
N GLU A 8 -1.72 4.85 8.34
CA GLU A 8 -1.87 5.63 9.57
C GLU A 8 -2.89 4.98 10.50
N ALA A 9 -2.58 4.94 11.79
CA ALA A 9 -3.52 4.51 12.83
C ALA A 9 -4.79 5.39 12.90
N ASN A 10 -4.77 6.58 12.29
CA ASN A 10 -5.89 7.51 12.24
C ASN A 10 -7.12 6.96 11.48
N TRP A 11 -6.93 5.95 10.62
CA TRP A 11 -7.99 5.37 9.80
C TRP A 11 -8.37 3.94 10.17
N ASP A 12 -7.94 3.48 11.35
CA ASP A 12 -8.31 2.19 11.90
C ASP A 12 -9.53 2.32 12.84
N ALA A 13 -10.48 1.39 12.73
CA ALA A 13 -11.66 1.27 13.57
C ALA A 13 -12.42 2.60 13.83
N MET A 14 -12.55 3.45 12.81
CA MET A 14 -13.27 4.72 12.91
C MET A 14 -14.77 4.47 13.12
N ALA A 15 -15.39 5.19 14.06
CA ALA A 15 -16.80 5.03 14.35
C ALA A 15 -17.69 5.74 13.33
N THR A 16 -18.63 5.00 12.75
CA THR A 16 -19.68 5.53 11.87
C THR A 16 -20.64 6.47 12.62
N THR A 17 -21.05 7.57 11.97
CA THR A 17 -21.96 8.60 12.53
C THR A 17 -23.31 8.66 11.83
N SER A 18 -23.51 7.86 10.78
CA SER A 18 -24.75 7.72 10.03
C SER A 18 -25.19 6.26 9.99
N THR A 19 -26.49 6.02 10.07
CA THR A 19 -27.04 4.68 9.79
C THR A 19 -26.83 4.33 8.32
N ILE A 20 -26.45 3.08 8.05
CA ILE A 20 -26.36 2.54 6.69
C ILE A 20 -27.61 1.70 6.45
N THR A 21 -28.30 1.99 5.35
CA THR A 21 -29.39 1.15 4.85
C THR A 21 -28.85 0.23 3.78
N ALA A 22 -29.04 -1.08 3.98
CA ALA A 22 -28.68 -2.12 3.02
C ALA A 22 -29.21 -1.80 1.61
N LEU A 23 -28.44 -2.19 0.60
CA LEU A 23 -28.73 -2.15 -0.83
C LEU A 23 -29.02 -0.76 -1.42
N THR A 24 -28.86 0.30 -0.64
CA THR A 24 -29.25 1.67 -1.04
C THR A 24 -28.25 2.74 -0.62
N SER A 25 -27.53 2.51 0.46
CA SER A 25 -26.53 3.47 0.93
C SER A 25 -25.28 3.37 0.08
N THR A 26 -24.90 4.49 -0.53
CA THR A 26 -23.70 4.65 -1.36
C THR A 26 -22.63 5.49 -0.67
N SER A 27 -22.83 5.81 0.62
CA SER A 27 -21.92 6.63 1.39
C SER A 27 -22.06 6.35 2.88
N VAL A 28 -20.98 6.60 3.62
CA VAL A 28 -20.95 6.48 5.08
C VAL A 28 -20.29 7.71 5.68
N SER A 29 -20.88 8.22 6.77
CA SER A 29 -20.26 9.28 7.58
C SER A 29 -19.57 8.66 8.79
N TYR A 30 -18.45 9.23 9.20
CA TYR A 30 -17.62 8.71 10.28
C TYR A 30 -17.04 9.84 11.13
N THR A 31 -16.60 9.53 12.34
CA THR A 31 -15.81 10.45 13.15
C THR A 31 -14.34 10.29 12.78
N ASN A 32 -13.73 11.34 12.27
CA ASN A 32 -12.30 11.36 11.94
C ASN A 32 -11.45 11.35 13.23
N GLY A 33 -10.23 10.82 13.14
CA GLY A 33 -9.28 10.80 14.25
C GLY A 33 -8.57 12.15 14.48
N ALA A 34 -7.34 12.09 14.98
CA ALA A 34 -6.58 13.27 15.41
C ALA A 34 -5.98 14.09 14.25
N THR A 35 -5.82 13.47 13.07
CA THR A 35 -5.25 14.14 11.88
C THR A 35 -6.36 14.52 10.91
N ALA A 36 -6.31 15.73 10.37
CA ALA A 36 -7.28 16.16 9.36
C ALA A 36 -7.12 15.33 8.08
N VAL A 37 -8.24 15.03 7.44
CA VAL A 37 -8.27 14.35 6.13
C VAL A 37 -8.62 15.38 5.07
N GLU A 38 -7.82 15.43 4.01
CA GLU A 38 -8.02 16.33 2.88
C GLU A 38 -9.09 15.82 1.91
N GLN A 39 -9.54 16.71 1.02
CA GLN A 39 -10.49 16.34 -0.02
C GLN A 39 -9.87 15.30 -0.97
N ASP A 40 -10.60 14.24 -1.26
CA ASP A 40 -10.19 13.15 -2.16
C ASP A 40 -8.85 12.48 -1.78
N GLU A 41 -8.43 12.59 -0.53
CA GLU A 41 -7.26 11.90 0.01
C GLU A 41 -7.42 10.37 -0.02
N LEU A 42 -8.61 9.87 0.28
CA LEU A 42 -8.96 8.44 0.35
C LEU A 42 -9.45 7.88 -0.99
N LYS A 43 -9.47 8.70 -2.04
CA LYS A 43 -9.97 8.34 -3.36
C LYS A 43 -9.18 7.19 -4.00
N GLY A 44 -9.91 6.20 -4.51
CA GLY A 44 -9.31 5.00 -5.12
C GLY A 44 -8.77 3.99 -4.11
N GLY A 45 -8.92 4.27 -2.80
CA GLY A 45 -8.66 3.33 -1.73
C GLY A 45 -9.84 2.38 -1.47
N TYR A 46 -9.79 1.75 -0.32
CA TYR A 46 -10.77 0.76 0.13
C TYR A 46 -11.28 1.09 1.52
N ILE A 47 -12.55 0.77 1.75
CA ILE A 47 -13.17 0.78 3.07
C ILE A 47 -13.56 -0.65 3.41
N VAL A 48 -13.18 -1.08 4.61
CA VAL A 48 -13.62 -2.32 5.21
C VAL A 48 -14.60 -1.96 6.31
N TYR A 49 -15.78 -2.55 6.26
CA TYR A 49 -16.83 -2.36 7.24
C TYR A 49 -16.85 -3.55 8.20
N GLU A 50 -16.74 -3.26 9.49
CA GLU A 50 -16.68 -4.24 10.57
C GLU A 50 -17.86 -4.02 11.52
N ASN A 51 -18.79 -4.96 11.50
CA ASN A 51 -20.01 -4.92 12.32
C ASN A 51 -20.20 -6.23 13.03
N ALA A 52 -20.96 -6.22 14.13
CA ALA A 52 -21.33 -7.44 14.85
C ALA A 52 -22.01 -8.51 13.98
N GLY A 53 -22.65 -8.11 12.87
CA GLY A 53 -23.29 -9.00 11.90
C GLY A 53 -22.55 -9.17 10.56
N ASP A 54 -21.41 -8.48 10.36
CA ASP A 54 -20.67 -8.50 9.10
C ASP A 54 -19.16 -8.45 9.36
N ALA A 55 -18.43 -9.43 8.82
CA ALA A 55 -17.04 -9.70 9.16
C ALA A 55 -16.07 -9.22 8.07
N GLY A 56 -16.29 -8.01 7.52
CA GLY A 56 -15.35 -7.36 6.62
C GLY A 56 -15.86 -7.15 5.20
N GLU A 57 -17.04 -6.57 5.03
CA GLU A 57 -17.51 -6.11 3.72
C GLU A 57 -16.55 -5.02 3.18
N VAL A 58 -16.04 -5.22 1.96
CA VAL A 58 -15.03 -4.34 1.35
C VAL A 58 -15.61 -3.61 0.16
N HIS A 59 -15.51 -2.28 0.18
CA HIS A 59 -15.95 -1.42 -0.92
C HIS A 59 -14.83 -0.52 -1.42
N ARG A 60 -14.97 -0.07 -2.67
CA ARG A 60 -14.04 0.90 -3.28
C ARG A 60 -14.49 2.32 -3.02
N ILE A 61 -13.54 3.20 -2.73
CA ILE A 61 -13.82 4.61 -2.43
C ILE A 61 -13.76 5.44 -3.72
N LEU A 62 -14.86 6.10 -4.07
CA LEU A 62 -14.94 7.04 -5.18
C LEU A 62 -14.31 8.39 -4.83
N ALA A 63 -14.62 8.87 -3.63
CA ALA A 63 -14.29 10.20 -3.13
C ALA A 63 -14.49 10.27 -1.61
N ASN A 64 -13.85 11.22 -0.96
CA ASN A 64 -14.14 11.58 0.42
C ASN A 64 -14.24 13.11 0.56
N HIS A 65 -15.14 13.54 1.44
CA HIS A 65 -15.19 14.93 1.87
C HIS A 65 -14.07 15.21 2.88
N PRO A 66 -13.42 16.39 2.86
CA PRO A 66 -12.45 16.74 3.87
C PRO A 66 -13.08 16.75 5.27
N ALA A 67 -12.29 16.37 6.28
CA ALA A 67 -12.70 16.36 7.68
C ALA A 67 -11.58 16.93 8.54
N ALA A 68 -11.90 17.94 9.36
CA ALA A 68 -10.95 18.38 10.39
C ALA A 68 -10.71 17.25 11.42
N ALA A 69 -9.66 17.40 12.22
CA ALA A 69 -9.41 16.53 13.37
C ALA A 69 -10.67 16.42 14.26
N SER A 70 -11.05 15.20 14.62
CA SER A 70 -12.22 14.87 15.45
C SER A 70 -13.56 15.34 14.89
N ALA A 71 -13.63 15.75 13.63
CA ALA A 71 -14.86 16.17 12.96
C ALA A 71 -15.50 15.02 12.18
N VAL A 72 -16.72 15.24 11.71
CA VAL A 72 -17.43 14.27 10.86
C VAL A 72 -16.88 14.34 9.44
N GLY A 73 -16.36 13.21 8.95
CA GLY A 73 -16.01 12.99 7.56
C GLY A 73 -17.09 12.20 6.83
N LYS A 74 -16.97 12.13 5.49
CA LYS A 74 -17.87 11.34 4.67
C LYS A 74 -17.13 10.68 3.51
N ILE A 75 -17.36 9.39 3.32
CA ILE A 75 -16.82 8.56 2.24
C ILE A 75 -17.96 8.20 1.28
N TYR A 76 -17.68 8.26 0.00
CA TYR A 76 -18.58 7.87 -1.08
C TYR A 76 -18.04 6.62 -1.76
N LEU A 77 -18.89 5.62 -1.94
CA LEU A 77 -18.54 4.37 -2.61
C LEU A 77 -18.48 4.56 -4.13
N TYR A 78 -17.81 3.63 -4.83
CA TYR A 78 -17.70 3.64 -6.28
C TYR A 78 -19.07 3.58 -6.97
N LEU A 79 -19.13 4.05 -8.22
CA LEU A 79 -20.36 4.01 -9.01
C LEU A 79 -20.84 2.55 -9.09
N THR A 80 -22.09 2.32 -8.70
CA THR A 80 -22.79 1.02 -8.56
C THR A 80 -22.54 0.23 -7.28
N ASP A 81 -21.69 0.71 -6.38
CA ASP A 81 -21.40 0.03 -5.11
C ASP A 81 -22.37 0.50 -4.01
N VAL A 82 -22.88 -0.44 -3.23
CA VAL A 82 -23.82 -0.22 -2.12
C VAL A 82 -23.47 -1.18 -0.99
N PHE A 83 -23.65 -0.75 0.25
CA PHE A 83 -23.53 -1.65 1.39
C PHE A 83 -24.61 -2.73 1.34
N GLU A 84 -24.22 -4.01 1.44
CA GLU A 84 -25.12 -5.16 1.44
C GLU A 84 -25.82 -5.31 2.80
N ILE A 85 -25.18 -4.89 3.89
CA ILE A 85 -25.69 -5.05 5.26
C ILE A 85 -26.06 -3.71 5.89
N ALA A 86 -27.19 -3.69 6.59
CA ALA A 86 -27.65 -2.51 7.32
C ALA A 86 -26.86 -2.30 8.62
N CYS A 87 -26.70 -1.04 9.01
CA CYS A 87 -25.85 -0.61 10.12
C CYS A 87 -26.54 0.43 10.99
N ALA A 88 -26.47 0.24 12.31
CA ALA A 88 -26.74 1.31 13.26
C ALA A 88 -25.50 2.20 13.45
N ILE A 89 -25.69 3.42 13.94
CA ILE A 89 -24.57 4.32 14.24
C ILE A 89 -23.58 3.67 15.23
N GLY A 90 -22.29 3.97 15.09
CA GLY A 90 -21.24 3.56 16.03
C GLY A 90 -20.56 2.22 15.70
N GLN A 91 -20.77 1.67 14.51
CA GLN A 91 -19.97 0.55 14.01
C GLN A 91 -18.61 1.02 13.52
N SER A 92 -17.65 0.10 13.45
CA SER A 92 -16.27 0.36 13.05
C SER A 92 -16.10 0.27 11.53
N ILE A 93 -15.33 1.19 10.98
CA ILE A 93 -14.82 1.11 9.61
C ILE A 93 -13.29 1.28 9.64
N THR A 94 -12.60 0.50 8.82
CA THR A 94 -11.17 0.66 8.59
C THR A 94 -10.96 1.07 7.14
N VAL A 95 -10.16 2.11 6.91
CA VAL A 95 -9.95 2.68 5.58
C VAL A 95 -8.49 2.54 5.20
N THR A 96 -8.26 2.09 3.97
CA THR A 96 -6.93 2.01 3.35
C THR A 96 -6.89 2.98 2.19
N LYS A 97 -5.87 3.86 2.17
CA LYS A 97 -5.58 4.73 1.02
C LYS A 97 -5.32 3.91 -0.24
N ASN A 98 -5.40 4.55 -1.41
CA ASN A 98 -4.93 3.94 -2.65
C ASN A 98 -3.44 3.59 -2.50
N PRO A 99 -3.01 2.34 -2.72
CA PRO A 99 -1.61 1.94 -2.59
C PRO A 99 -0.65 2.76 -3.46
N PHE A 100 -1.12 3.29 -4.60
CA PHE A 100 -0.31 4.08 -5.53
C PHE A 100 -0.32 5.59 -5.24
N ARG A 101 -0.94 6.00 -4.15
CA ARG A 101 -0.94 7.39 -3.68
C ARG A 101 0.17 7.58 -2.64
N ASP A 102 0.81 8.74 -2.67
CA ASP A 102 1.82 9.17 -1.69
C ASP A 102 2.93 8.13 -1.48
N ILE A 103 3.31 7.47 -2.59
CA ILE A 103 4.33 6.41 -2.62
C ILE A 103 5.70 6.94 -2.21
N VAL A 104 6.49 6.08 -1.58
CA VAL A 104 7.82 6.41 -1.06
C VAL A 104 8.85 5.40 -1.53
N ILE A 105 10.12 5.82 -1.63
CA ILE A 105 11.23 4.92 -1.97
C ILE A 105 11.54 4.04 -0.76
N LEU A 106 11.62 2.72 -0.98
CA LEU A 106 12.02 1.73 0.02
C LEU A 106 13.53 1.75 0.26
N PRO A 107 14.06 1.40 1.43
CA PRO A 107 13.41 1.40 2.73
C PRO A 107 13.38 2.82 3.31
N LEU A 108 12.27 3.16 3.98
CA LEU A 108 12.13 4.42 4.72
C LEU A 108 12.62 4.29 6.18
N ALA A 109 12.71 3.05 6.68
CA ALA A 109 13.11 2.70 8.04
C ALA A 109 13.70 1.29 8.05
N THR A 110 14.30 0.88 9.18
CA THR A 110 14.87 -0.47 9.36
C THR A 110 13.82 -1.58 9.31
N THR A 111 12.53 -1.25 9.43
CA THR A 111 11.42 -2.18 9.22
C THR A 111 10.58 -1.71 8.05
N ILE A 112 10.41 -2.59 7.06
CA ILE A 112 9.55 -2.29 5.93
C ILE A 112 8.10 -2.50 6.35
N SER A 113 7.35 -1.40 6.47
CA SER A 113 6.03 -1.35 7.08
C SER A 113 4.88 -1.30 6.07
N SER A 114 5.16 -1.54 4.78
CA SER A 114 4.19 -1.28 3.70
C SER A 114 4.45 -2.10 2.44
N MET A 115 3.38 -2.32 1.67
CA MET A 115 3.41 -3.12 0.45
C MET A 115 4.26 -2.45 -0.65
N PRO A 116 5.18 -3.18 -1.31
CA PRO A 116 5.87 -2.70 -2.51
C PRO A 116 4.87 -2.49 -3.66
N VAL A 117 4.98 -1.37 -4.36
CA VAL A 117 4.03 -0.96 -5.41
C VAL A 117 4.64 -0.94 -6.81
N GLY A 118 5.97 -1.01 -6.92
CA GLY A 118 6.63 -1.13 -8.23
C GLY A 118 7.91 -0.35 -8.39
N ILE A 119 8.44 -0.41 -9.61
CA ILE A 119 9.65 0.33 -10.00
C ILE A 119 9.28 1.31 -11.09
N PRO A 120 9.48 2.61 -10.90
CA PRO A 120 9.30 3.56 -11.99
C PRO A 120 10.52 3.54 -12.92
N PRO A 121 10.34 3.79 -14.23
CA PRO A 121 11.43 3.84 -15.21
C PRO A 121 12.32 5.06 -15.02
N VAL A 122 11.82 6.08 -14.32
CA VAL A 122 12.55 7.29 -13.92
C VAL A 122 12.13 7.63 -12.49
N ILE A 123 13.07 8.15 -11.69
CA ILE A 123 12.78 8.59 -10.32
C ILE A 123 11.61 9.59 -10.31
N ILE A 124 10.67 9.38 -9.40
CA ILE A 124 9.52 10.26 -9.20
C ILE A 124 9.94 11.27 -8.13
N ALA A 125 9.97 12.55 -8.49
CA ALA A 125 10.27 13.62 -7.54
C ALA A 125 9.18 13.67 -6.45
N ALA A 126 9.57 14.09 -5.24
CA ALA A 126 8.61 14.28 -4.15
C ALA A 126 7.44 15.18 -4.59
N SER A 127 6.23 14.84 -4.14
CA SER A 127 4.99 15.56 -4.46
C SER A 127 4.68 15.67 -5.96
N SER A 128 5.16 14.72 -6.77
CA SER A 128 4.90 14.66 -8.22
C SER A 128 4.19 13.36 -8.61
N TYR A 129 3.46 13.41 -9.72
CA TYR A 129 2.88 12.21 -10.32
C TYR A 129 3.88 11.54 -11.27
N GLY A 130 3.85 10.22 -11.32
CA GLY A 130 4.68 9.43 -12.21
C GLY A 130 4.01 8.12 -12.59
N TRP A 131 4.67 7.38 -13.48
CA TRP A 131 4.26 6.03 -13.84
C TRP A 131 5.11 5.01 -13.10
N ILE A 132 4.48 3.95 -12.62
CA ILE A 132 5.13 2.87 -11.89
C ILE A 132 4.85 1.53 -12.57
N GLN A 133 5.90 0.73 -12.73
CA GLN A 133 5.79 -0.61 -13.29
C GLN A 133 5.51 -1.62 -12.18
N THR A 134 4.40 -2.35 -12.29
CA THR A 134 4.00 -3.41 -11.35
C THR A 134 4.41 -4.81 -11.81
N HIS A 135 4.65 -4.98 -13.11
CA HIS A 135 4.94 -6.28 -13.72
C HIS A 135 5.86 -6.19 -14.93
N GLY A 136 6.60 -7.26 -15.22
CA GLY A 136 7.44 -7.40 -16.41
C GLY A 136 8.87 -6.91 -16.21
N VAL A 137 9.61 -6.75 -17.31
CA VAL A 137 11.04 -6.41 -17.27
C VAL A 137 11.25 -4.96 -16.82
N ALA A 138 11.95 -4.75 -15.72
CA ALA A 138 12.27 -3.44 -15.15
C ALA A 138 13.77 -3.34 -14.84
N SER A 139 14.28 -2.11 -14.85
CA SER A 139 15.63 -1.79 -14.39
C SER A 139 15.58 -1.44 -12.90
N ALA A 140 16.47 -2.03 -12.11
CA ALA A 140 16.55 -1.81 -10.68
C ALA A 140 18.01 -1.71 -10.25
N LEU A 141 18.29 -0.95 -9.21
CA LEU A 141 19.57 -1.01 -8.54
C LEU A 141 19.71 -2.39 -7.87
N ILE A 142 20.86 -3.04 -7.98
CA ILE A 142 21.14 -4.30 -7.31
C ILE A 142 21.95 -4.05 -6.06
N GLU A 143 21.58 -4.69 -4.95
CA GLU A 143 22.37 -4.76 -3.73
C GLU A 143 22.97 -6.16 -3.60
N GLY A 144 24.26 -6.18 -3.26
CA GLY A 144 25.00 -7.40 -3.01
C GLY A 144 25.22 -8.23 -4.26
N THR A 145 25.41 -9.54 -4.07
CA THR A 145 25.65 -10.49 -5.15
C THR A 145 24.38 -11.27 -5.44
N VAL A 146 23.86 -11.14 -6.65
CA VAL A 146 22.68 -11.87 -7.12
C VAL A 146 23.06 -12.85 -8.23
N VAL A 147 22.28 -13.92 -8.39
CA VAL A 147 22.42 -14.86 -9.52
C VAL A 147 21.19 -14.83 -10.43
N ILE A 148 21.40 -15.09 -11.73
CA ILE A 148 20.29 -15.16 -12.70
C ILE A 148 19.30 -16.25 -12.29
N GLY A 149 18.02 -15.90 -12.29
CA GLY A 149 16.93 -16.77 -11.87
C GLY A 149 16.67 -16.78 -10.37
N GLN A 150 17.54 -16.17 -9.56
CA GLN A 150 17.27 -15.96 -8.14
C GLN A 150 16.04 -15.07 -7.97
N GLU A 151 15.31 -15.31 -6.90
CA GLU A 151 14.22 -14.43 -6.49
C GLU A 151 14.80 -13.22 -5.77
N GLY A 152 14.27 -12.04 -6.10
CA GLY A 152 14.71 -10.79 -5.51
C GLY A 152 13.73 -10.29 -4.47
N ARG A 153 14.25 -9.71 -3.40
CA ARG A 153 13.52 -9.01 -2.35
C ARG A 153 13.85 -7.52 -2.35
N PRO A 154 13.03 -6.68 -1.71
CA PRO A 154 13.43 -5.31 -1.39
C PRO A 154 14.68 -5.30 -0.49
N THR A 155 15.56 -4.34 -0.71
CA THR A 155 16.67 -4.05 0.20
C THR A 155 16.19 -3.61 1.59
N GLU A 156 16.98 -3.95 2.60
CA GLU A 156 16.87 -3.45 3.97
C GLU A 156 17.87 -2.30 4.26
N SER A 157 18.81 -2.05 3.34
CA SER A 157 19.81 -0.99 3.49
C SER A 157 19.14 0.38 3.45
N THR A 158 19.29 1.11 4.55
CA THR A 158 18.84 2.51 4.66
C THR A 158 19.90 3.50 4.12
N THR A 159 20.98 3.00 3.54
CA THR A 159 22.03 3.82 2.95
C THR A 159 21.49 4.48 1.68
N ALA A 160 21.78 5.77 1.49
CA ALA A 160 21.32 6.52 0.32
C ALA A 160 21.79 5.95 -1.02
N ALA A 161 22.88 5.16 -1.03
CA ALA A 161 23.37 4.47 -2.20
C ALA A 161 22.48 3.30 -2.62
N ASP A 162 21.83 2.63 -1.67
CA ASP A 162 21.13 1.36 -1.89
C ASP A 162 19.61 1.53 -1.82
N ILE A 163 19.11 2.69 -1.40
CA ILE A 163 17.69 2.93 -1.26
C ILE A 163 16.95 2.64 -2.58
N GLY A 164 16.05 1.67 -2.52
CA GLY A 164 15.17 1.25 -3.60
C GLY A 164 15.79 0.14 -4.45
N SER A 165 16.91 -0.44 -4.03
CA SER A 165 17.52 -1.58 -4.69
C SER A 165 16.75 -2.89 -4.43
N ILE A 166 17.17 -3.90 -5.18
CA ILE A 166 16.75 -5.28 -5.06
C ILE A 166 17.94 -6.08 -4.54
N ALA A 167 17.74 -6.81 -3.45
CA ALA A 167 18.66 -7.78 -2.91
C ALA A 167 18.23 -9.20 -3.30
N GLY A 168 19.16 -10.15 -3.26
CA GLY A 168 18.83 -11.57 -3.42
C GLY A 168 18.04 -12.09 -2.21
N LEU A 169 16.94 -12.79 -2.45
CA LEU A 169 16.22 -13.48 -1.39
C LEU A 169 17.06 -14.65 -0.86
N ASP A 170 17.19 -14.76 0.47
CA ASP A 170 17.89 -15.83 1.16
C ASP A 170 16.94 -16.58 2.09
N TYR A 171 16.53 -17.77 1.68
CA TYR A 171 15.60 -18.61 2.44
C TYR A 171 16.21 -19.20 3.73
N ASP A 172 17.54 -19.18 3.86
CA ASP A 172 18.28 -19.79 4.96
C ASP A 172 18.90 -18.73 5.90
N GLU A 173 18.48 -17.46 5.79
CA GLU A 173 18.97 -16.38 6.65
C GLU A 173 18.74 -16.74 8.14
N GLY A 174 19.83 -16.69 8.92
CA GLY A 174 20.00 -17.35 10.21
C GLY A 174 19.17 -16.82 11.38
N ASN A 175 18.05 -16.16 11.11
CA ASN A 175 17.02 -15.79 12.06
C ASN A 175 15.69 -16.11 11.37
N GLU A 176 15.02 -17.16 11.84
CA GLU A 176 13.77 -17.70 11.29
C GLU A 176 12.83 -16.58 10.82
N ARG A 177 12.78 -16.30 9.50
CA ARG A 177 11.84 -15.34 8.92
C ARG A 177 11.94 -13.96 9.59
N SER A 178 13.15 -13.39 9.66
CA SER A 178 13.30 -11.99 10.07
C SER A 178 12.34 -11.12 9.26
N ASP A 179 11.81 -10.08 9.87
CA ASP A 179 10.84 -9.14 9.27
C ASP A 179 11.37 -8.40 8.01
N GLU A 180 12.54 -8.82 7.50
CA GLU A 180 13.34 -8.28 6.41
C GLU A 180 13.04 -8.98 5.06
N ASP A 181 12.55 -10.22 5.09
CA ASP A 181 12.19 -10.99 3.89
C ASP A 181 10.69 -10.83 3.57
N MET A 182 10.35 -9.74 2.87
CA MET A 182 8.99 -9.41 2.40
C MET A 182 8.42 -10.37 1.33
N GLY A 183 9.02 -11.54 1.19
CA GLY A 183 8.80 -12.44 0.06
C GLY A 183 9.34 -11.88 -1.25
N PRO A 184 9.32 -12.69 -2.31
CA PRO A 184 9.91 -12.31 -3.57
C PRO A 184 9.04 -11.30 -4.33
N VAL A 185 9.65 -10.23 -4.81
CA VAL A 185 9.00 -9.17 -5.62
C VAL A 185 9.35 -9.26 -7.11
N CYS A 186 10.42 -9.98 -7.44
CA CYS A 186 10.90 -10.15 -8.80
C CYS A 186 11.75 -11.40 -8.97
N ARG A 187 12.11 -11.69 -10.21
CA ARG A 187 13.16 -12.64 -10.57
C ARG A 187 14.31 -11.93 -11.28
N ILE A 188 15.54 -12.22 -10.88
CA ILE A 188 16.74 -11.66 -11.50
C ILE A 188 16.90 -12.23 -12.91
N ILE A 189 17.03 -11.37 -13.93
CA ILE A 189 17.23 -11.82 -15.31
C ILE A 189 18.64 -11.52 -15.84
N GLU A 190 19.39 -10.67 -15.15
CA GLU A 190 20.77 -10.29 -15.45
C GLU A 190 21.54 -10.09 -14.13
N VAL A 191 22.83 -10.46 -14.10
CA VAL A 191 23.71 -10.11 -12.98
C VAL A 191 24.28 -8.72 -13.22
N ALA A 192 24.06 -7.81 -12.28
CA ALA A 192 24.80 -6.55 -12.16
C ALA A 192 25.69 -6.60 -10.91
N GLU A 193 26.70 -5.72 -10.88
CA GLU A 193 27.51 -5.53 -9.68
C GLU A 193 26.71 -4.80 -8.59
N ASP A 194 27.19 -4.91 -7.36
CA ASP A 194 26.59 -4.20 -6.22
C ASP A 194 26.56 -2.69 -6.49
N THR A 195 25.44 -2.05 -6.18
CA THR A 195 25.16 -0.63 -6.44
C THR A 195 25.11 -0.23 -7.93
N GLU A 196 24.94 -1.20 -8.83
CA GLU A 196 24.71 -0.95 -10.26
C GLU A 196 23.29 -1.31 -10.71
N PHE A 197 22.86 -0.71 -11.83
CA PHE A 197 21.58 -1.04 -12.43
C PHE A 197 21.65 -2.39 -13.12
N GLY A 198 20.84 -3.33 -12.64
CA GLY A 198 20.56 -4.59 -13.30
C GLY A 198 19.14 -4.67 -13.83
N THR A 199 18.85 -5.77 -14.52
CA THR A 199 17.53 -6.04 -15.06
C THR A 199 16.82 -7.15 -14.27
N VAL A 200 15.56 -6.92 -13.90
CA VAL A 200 14.71 -7.86 -13.17
C VAL A 200 13.35 -8.04 -13.84
N PHE A 201 12.68 -9.16 -13.59
CA PHE A 201 11.29 -9.39 -13.99
C PHE A 201 10.37 -9.23 -12.77
N LEU A 202 9.63 -8.13 -12.71
CA LEU A 202 8.70 -7.79 -11.63
C LEU A 202 7.45 -8.67 -11.67
N MET A 203 7.02 -9.11 -10.48
CA MET A 203 5.82 -9.94 -10.28
C MET A 203 5.09 -9.53 -8.99
N LEU A 204 4.66 -8.27 -8.89
CA LEU A 204 4.01 -7.76 -7.67
C LEU A 204 2.54 -8.18 -7.52
N GLU A 205 1.90 -8.61 -8.60
CA GLU A 205 0.45 -8.85 -8.65
C GLU A 205 0.03 -10.27 -8.23
N GLY A 206 0.92 -10.99 -7.55
CA GLY A 206 0.70 -12.36 -7.09
C GLY A 206 1.61 -13.35 -7.82
N LEU A 207 2.40 -14.09 -7.04
CA LEU A 207 3.06 -15.31 -7.50
C LEU A 207 1.96 -16.33 -7.82
N SER A 208 1.62 -16.49 -9.10
CA SER A 208 0.80 -17.60 -9.57
C SER A 208 1.60 -18.88 -9.66
#